data_AF-A0A963V8W8-F1
#
_entry.id   AF-A0A963V8W8-F1
#
_cell.length_a   1.000
_cell.length_b   1.000
_cell.length_c   1.000
_cell.angle_alpha   90.00
_cell.angle_beta   90.00
_cell.angle_gamma   90.00
#
_symmetry.space_group_name_H-M   'P 1'
#
loop_
_entity.id
_entity.type
_entity.pdbx_description
1 polymer ?
#
loop_
_entity_poly.entity_id
_entity_poly.type
_entity_poly.pdbx_seq_one_letter_code
_entity_poly.pdbx_strand_id
1 'polypeptide(L)' 'MTSMSKLKPVHFLWEVRDRVAVIRLDRPDRKNPLTFESYAELRDTFRALPYADDVDVVVLASNGGNFCSGGD' A
#
# COMPACT_ATOMS: atom_id res chain seq x y z
N MET A 1 -13.85 4.94 15.88
CA MET A 1 -13.98 4.33 14.54
C MET A 1 -12.99 5.00 13.62
N THR A 2 -12.09 4.23 13.01
CA THR A 2 -11.02 4.75 12.15
C THR A 2 -11.38 4.43 10.70
N SER A 3 -11.50 5.46 9.86
CA SER A 3 -11.71 5.29 8.42
C SER A 3 -10.37 5.46 7.70
N MET A 4 -10.01 4.48 6.87
CA MET A 4 -8.78 4.44 6.07
C MET A 4 -9.03 4.51 4.56
N SER A 5 -10.29 4.49 4.10
CA SER A 5 -10.63 4.58 2.66
C SER A 5 -10.06 5.80 1.94
N LYS A 6 -9.78 6.89 2.66
CA LYS A 6 -9.23 8.14 2.12
C LYS A 6 -7.74 8.35 2.44
N LEU A 7 -7.04 7.32 2.90
CA LEU A 7 -5.59 7.39 3.13
C LEU A 7 -4.89 7.89 1.86
N LYS A 8 -3.90 8.76 2.03
CA LYS A 8 -3.05 9.27 0.95
C LYS A 8 -1.59 9.01 1.31
N PRO A 9 -1.10 7.79 1.05
CA PRO A 9 0.30 7.47 1.30
C PRO A 9 1.19 8.19 0.28
N VAL A 10 2.47 8.34 0.62
CA VAL A 10 3.48 9.00 -0.19
C VAL A 10 4.20 8.01 -1.12
N HIS A 11 4.41 6.77 -0.68
CA HIS A 11 5.30 5.81 -1.38
C HIS A 11 4.58 4.68 -2.11
N PHE A 12 3.26 4.60 -2.01
CA PHE A 12 2.46 3.60 -2.72
C PHE A 12 1.08 4.14 -3.06
N LEU A 13 0.49 3.58 -4.10
CA LEU A 13 -0.88 3.83 -4.50
C LEU A 13 -1.85 3.12 -3.56
N TRP A 14 -2.88 3.83 -3.14
CA TRP A 14 -3.93 3.35 -2.25
C TRP A 14 -5.30 3.57 -2.89
N GLU A 15 -6.08 2.50 -3.02
CA GLU A 15 -7.45 2.54 -3.52
C GLU A 15 -8.31 1.65 -2.63
N VAL A 16 -9.46 2.14 -2.16
CA VAL A 16 -10.44 1.30 -1.45
C VAL A 16 -11.75 1.30 -2.21
N ARG A 17 -12.23 0.10 -2.54
CA ARG A 17 -13.53 -0.13 -3.18
C ARG A 17 -14.21 -1.31 -2.51
N ASP A 18 -15.48 -1.16 -2.15
CA ASP A 18 -16.29 -2.23 -1.56
C ASP A 18 -15.59 -2.90 -0.34
N ARG A 19 -14.95 -2.08 0.50
CA ARG A 19 -14.17 -2.48 1.69
C ARG A 19 -12.91 -3.32 1.38
N VAL A 20 -12.50 -3.38 0.12
CA VAL A 20 -11.23 -3.98 -0.33
C VAL A 20 -10.23 -2.88 -0.61
N ALA A 21 -9.13 -2.86 0.15
CA ALA A 21 -7.99 -2.00 -0.11
C ALA A 21 -7.03 -2.64 -1.11
N VAL A 22 -6.63 -1.90 -2.14
CA VAL A 22 -5.64 -2.30 -3.11
C VAL A 22 -4.41 -1.40 -2.98
N ILE A 23 -3.27 -2.02 -2.67
CA ILE A 23 -1.96 -1.36 -2.58
C ILE A 23 -1.16 -1.72 -3.83
N ARG A 24 -0.51 -0.73 -4.45
CA ARG A 24 0.50 -0.93 -5.49
C ARG A 24 1.70 -0.03 -5.22
N LEU A 25 2.91 -0.54 -5.34
CA LEU A 25 4.13 0.29 -5.20
C LEU A 25 4.21 1.31 -6.36
N ASP A 26 4.74 2.50 -6.10
CA ASP A 26 4.62 3.64 -7.03
C ASP A 26 5.95 4.03 -7.71
N ARG A 27 6.78 3.04 -8.06
CA ARG A 27 8.03 3.24 -8.82
C ARG A 27 8.22 2.14 -9.90
N PRO A 28 7.23 1.92 -10.79
CA PRO A 28 7.24 0.79 -11.71
C PRO A 28 8.41 0.82 -12.71
N ASP A 29 8.87 2.01 -13.09
CA ASP A 29 10.03 2.24 -13.97
C ASP A 29 11.33 1.68 -13.42
N ARG A 30 11.46 1.60 -12.08
CA ARG A 30 12.59 0.99 -11.37
C ARG A 30 12.30 -0.41 -10.85
N LYS A 31 11.20 -1.04 -11.27
CA LYS A 31 10.71 -2.34 -10.77
C LYS A 31 10.31 -2.30 -9.29
N ASN A 32 9.78 -1.16 -8.83
CA ASN A 32 9.21 -0.99 -7.50
C ASN A 32 10.17 -1.35 -6.34
N PRO A 33 11.37 -0.75 -6.25
CA PRO A 33 12.26 -0.98 -5.12
C PRO A 33 11.70 -0.33 -3.85
N LEU A 34 12.00 -0.92 -2.70
CA LEU A 34 11.60 -0.41 -1.39
C LEU A 34 12.74 0.37 -0.73
N THR A 35 12.51 1.66 -0.51
CA THR A 35 13.33 2.51 0.37
C THR A 35 12.98 2.25 1.84
N PHE A 36 13.82 2.68 2.79
CA PHE A 36 13.49 2.64 4.22
C PHE A 36 12.18 3.36 4.56
N GLU A 37 11.91 4.48 3.90
CA GLU A 37 10.68 5.26 4.10
C GLU A 37 9.45 4.52 3.60
N SER A 38 9.52 3.93 2.40
CA SER A 38 8.41 3.12 1.86
C SER A 38 8.14 1.87 2.72
N TYR A 39 9.19 1.24 3.26
CA TYR A 39 9.06 0.14 4.22
C TYR A 39 8.35 0.58 5.50
N ALA A 40 8.75 1.74 6.06
CA ALA A 40 8.14 2.28 7.26
C ALA A 40 6.66 2.63 7.03
N GLU A 41 6.33 3.29 5.92
CA GLU A 41 4.96 3.67 5.61
C GLU A 41 4.05 2.46 5.38
N LEU A 42 4.52 1.44 4.65
CA LEU A 42 3.78 0.18 4.49
C LEU A 42 3.55 -0.50 5.84
N ARG A 43 4.60 -0.66 6.64
CA ARG A 43 4.54 -1.26 7.99
C ARG A 43 3.51 -0.56 8.86
N ASP A 44 3.54 0.78 8.90
CA ASP A 44 2.65 1.56 9.75
C ASP A 44 1.22 1.53 9.24
N THR A 45 1.01 1.52 7.92
CA THR A 45 -0.30 1.30 7.29
C THR A 45 -0.88 -0.06 7.68
N PHE A 46 -0.10 -1.14 7.57
CA PHE A 46 -0.55 -2.48 7.95
C PHE A 46 -0.84 -2.61 9.46
N ARG A 47 -0.18 -1.83 10.31
CA ARG A 47 -0.48 -1.78 11.75
C ARG A 47 -1.73 -0.99 12.09
N ALA A 48 -2.11 -0.03 11.27
CA ALA A 48 -3.34 0.74 11.45
C ALA A 48 -4.58 -0.05 10.97
N LEU A 49 -4.43 -0.91 9.96
CA LEU A 49 -5.51 -1.66 9.34
C LEU A 49 -6.42 -2.48 10.28
N PRO A 50 -5.93 -3.17 11.32
CA PRO A 50 -6.79 -3.87 12.27
C PRO A 50 -7.80 -2.98 13.01
N TYR A 51 -7.59 -1.66 12.99
CA TYR A 51 -8.47 -0.67 13.63
C TYR A 51 -9.37 0.06 12.62
N ALA A 52 -9.29 -0.28 11.34
CA ALA A 52 -10.10 0.32 10.28
C ALA A 52 -11.49 -0.30 10.25
N ASP A 53 -12.53 0.52 10.30
CA ASP A 53 -13.92 0.04 10.22
C ASP A 53 -14.42 -0.05 8.76
N ASP A 54 -13.62 0.40 7.79
CA ASP A 54 -13.98 0.52 6.37
C ASP A 54 -13.10 -0.31 5.42
N VAL A 55 -12.24 -1.20 5.95
CA VAL A 55 -11.39 -2.12 5.17
C VAL A 55 -11.44 -3.52 5.78
N ASP A 56 -11.90 -4.50 5.01
CA ASP A 56 -11.96 -5.92 5.42
C ASP A 56 -10.87 -6.78 4.77
N VAL A 57 -10.42 -6.39 3.58
CA VAL A 57 -9.49 -7.17 2.76
C VAL A 57 -8.42 -6.24 2.20
N VAL A 58 -7.18 -6.73 2.15
CA VAL A 58 -6.06 -6.05 1.49
C VAL A 58 -5.54 -6.89 0.35
N VAL A 59 -5.41 -6.29 -0.83
CA VAL A 59 -4.72 -6.84 -1.99
C VAL A 59 -3.45 -6.04 -2.22
N LEU A 60 -2.30 -6.68 -2.08
CA LEU A 60 -1.03 -6.12 -2.53
C LEU A 60 -0.78 -6.59 -3.96
N ALA A 61 -0.93 -5.69 -4.93
CA ALA A 61 -0.89 -5.98 -6.36
C ALA A 61 0.35 -5.39 -7.04
N SER A 62 0.73 -5.97 -8.18
CA SER A 62 1.76 -5.42 -9.06
C SER A 62 1.23 -4.32 -9.98
N ASN A 63 2.17 -3.59 -10.57
CA ASN A 63 1.98 -2.71 -11.73
C ASN A 63 3.28 -2.73 -12.56
N GLY A 64 3.27 -2.16 -13.78
CA GLY A 64 4.51 -2.01 -14.57
C GLY A 64 5.24 -3.33 -14.90
N GLY A 65 4.55 -4.48 -14.88
CA GLY A 65 5.11 -5.79 -15.21
C GLY A 65 6.00 -6.45 -14.16
N ASN A 66 6.29 -5.78 -13.03
CA ASN A 66 7.11 -6.33 -11.94
C ASN A 66 6.40 -6.11 -10.60
N PHE A 67 6.61 -7.01 -9.63
CA PHE A 67 6.08 -6.80 -8.29
C PHE A 67 6.96 -5.83 -7.49
N CYS A 68 8.19 -6.26 -7.16
CA CYS A 68 9.20 -5.52 -6.41
C CYS A 68 10.57 -6.14 -6.69
N SER A 69 11.62 -5.32 -6.85
CA SER A 69 13.01 -5.77 -7.04
C SER A 69 13.79 -5.96 -5.74
N GLY A 70 13.18 -5.71 -4.57
CA GLY A 70 13.83 -5.73 -3.27
C GLY A 70 14.13 -4.32 -2.74
N GLY A 71 15.23 -4.17 -2.01
CA GLY A 71 15.67 -2.87 -1.49
C GLY A 71 16.20 -1.94 -2.59
N ASP A 72 16.01 -0.63 -2.40
CA ASP A 72 16.69 0.43 -3.16
C ASP A 72 18.15 0.60 -2.69
#